data_AF-V2UXP6-F1
#
_entry.id   AF-V2UXP6-F1
#
_cell.length_a   1.000
_cell.length_b   1.000
_cell.length_c   1.000
_cell.angle_alpha   90.00
_cell.angle_beta   90.00
_cell.angle_gamma   90.00
#
_symmetry.space_group_name_H-M   'P 1'
#
loop_
_entity.id
_entity.type
_entity.pdbx_description
1 polymer ?
#
loop_
_entity_poly.entity_id
_entity_poly.type
_entity_poly.pdbx_seq_one_letter_code
_entity_poly.pdbx_strand_id
1 'polypeptide(L)'
;MDKSITSQVERVLNLYHILPREPQKAYSIEELKQKIGHFYNNEIDEKSLKKNIFRDLKTIELILVSGDLIEIKASGRRASSFYLSPNAYVQQFSSELALVLIMAKEYLSHNLPNDIYGKVKGFFEAAEQQLEKDTQIGAWHSKMRFVPEGYGKINRDEQYMLVMQKIYAALLDDHFWLDVLYRKEGSHVQTKYILKPQGIIQHGQQPYLIASKIVGSKSELRTFNLLRFDEVDVIEEKAHVDINHYDIDVLVDEREFENAYFDRAEQEIFFVFHEELLEDLELKSISTDQDIQRIQDHEYYELRATSCVTTSLMNWLVEKAHLIQIIAPQKLREEIVYRATVALERNDHGDSIMALGSLIND
;
A
#
# COMPACT_ATOMS: atom_id res chain seq x y z
N MET A 1 -32.45 -33.23 7.72
CA MET A 1 -33.02 -32.05 7.04
C MET A 1 -34.21 -32.48 6.22
N ASP A 2 -35.29 -31.71 6.26
CA ASP A 2 -36.48 -31.92 5.44
C ASP A 2 -36.13 -31.75 3.95
N LYS A 3 -36.54 -32.68 3.07
CA LYS A 3 -36.25 -32.64 1.62
C LYS A 3 -36.66 -31.32 0.97
N SER A 4 -37.72 -30.70 1.48
CA SER A 4 -38.22 -29.40 1.03
C SER A 4 -37.21 -28.26 1.27
N ILE A 5 -36.54 -28.27 2.43
CA ILE A 5 -35.55 -27.25 2.81
C ILE A 5 -34.28 -27.42 1.97
N THR A 6 -33.80 -28.65 1.77
CA THR A 6 -32.65 -28.94 0.92
C THR A 6 -32.89 -28.43 -0.51
N SER A 7 -34.07 -28.69 -1.07
CA SER A 7 -34.46 -28.19 -2.39
C SER A 7 -34.47 -26.66 -2.48
N GLN A 8 -34.87 -25.95 -1.41
CA GLN A 8 -34.84 -24.48 -1.41
C GLN A 8 -33.41 -23.93 -1.37
N VAL A 9 -32.55 -24.49 -0.52
CA VAL A 9 -31.15 -24.05 -0.42
C VAL A 9 -30.42 -24.24 -1.76
N GLU A 10 -30.60 -25.40 -2.40
CA GLU A 10 -30.01 -25.67 -3.72
C GLU A 10 -30.48 -24.66 -4.77
N ARG A 11 -31.78 -24.35 -4.83
CA ARG A 11 -32.31 -23.33 -5.77
C ARG A 11 -31.71 -21.95 -5.54
N VAL A 12 -31.63 -21.51 -4.27
CA VAL A 12 -31.07 -20.20 -3.90
C VAL A 12 -29.60 -20.10 -4.29
N LEU A 13 -28.79 -21.13 -3.99
CA LEU A 13 -27.37 -21.16 -4.35
C LEU A 13 -27.16 -21.21 -5.86
N ASN A 14 -27.94 -22.03 -6.58
CA ASN A 14 -27.86 -22.09 -8.04
C ASN A 14 -28.25 -20.76 -8.69
N LEU A 15 -29.29 -20.08 -8.17
CA LEU A 15 -29.68 -18.75 -8.61
C LEU A 15 -28.57 -17.72 -8.34
N TYR A 16 -27.95 -17.74 -7.14
CA TYR A 16 -26.81 -16.89 -6.81
C TYR A 16 -25.62 -17.09 -7.77
N HIS A 17 -25.30 -18.33 -8.13
CA HIS A 17 -24.21 -18.63 -9.07
C HIS A 17 -24.51 -18.21 -10.50
N ILE A 18 -25.78 -18.17 -10.90
CA ILE A 18 -26.21 -17.82 -12.25
C ILE A 18 -26.41 -16.31 -12.43
N LEU A 19 -26.68 -15.57 -11.35
CA LEU A 19 -26.82 -14.12 -11.42
C LEU A 19 -25.52 -13.46 -11.94
N PRO A 20 -25.63 -12.56 -12.93
CA PRO A 20 -24.48 -11.83 -13.45
C PRO A 20 -23.98 -10.86 -12.38
N ARG A 21 -22.69 -10.49 -12.45
CA ARG A 21 -22.09 -9.43 -11.61
C ARG A 21 -21.75 -8.23 -12.46
N GLU A 22 -21.88 -7.02 -11.91
CA GLU A 22 -21.48 -5.80 -12.60
C GLU A 22 -20.00 -5.89 -13.08
N PRO A 23 -19.66 -5.43 -14.32
CA PRO A 23 -20.50 -4.71 -15.29
C PRO A 23 -21.26 -5.60 -16.30
N GLN A 24 -21.39 -6.90 -16.04
CA GLN A 24 -22.12 -7.80 -16.94
C GLN A 24 -23.60 -7.39 -17.06
N LYS A 25 -24.19 -7.66 -18.24
CA LYS A 25 -25.60 -7.38 -18.51
C LYS A 25 -26.50 -8.08 -17.48
N ALA A 26 -27.36 -7.31 -16.81
CA ALA A 26 -28.40 -7.81 -15.94
C ALA A 26 -29.34 -8.80 -16.66
N TYR A 27 -29.78 -9.84 -15.96
CA TYR A 27 -30.74 -10.79 -16.51
C TYR A 27 -32.17 -10.40 -16.11
N SER A 28 -33.04 -10.31 -17.10
CA SER A 28 -34.48 -10.20 -16.89
C SER A 28 -35.02 -11.46 -16.23
N ILE A 29 -36.20 -11.36 -15.61
CA ILE A 29 -36.87 -12.51 -15.00
C ILE A 29 -37.11 -13.67 -16.01
N GLU A 30 -37.30 -13.35 -17.30
CA GLU A 30 -37.48 -14.37 -18.34
C GLU A 30 -36.16 -15.09 -18.67
N GLU A 31 -35.05 -14.35 -18.74
CA GLU A 31 -33.71 -14.94 -18.94
C GLU A 31 -33.33 -15.83 -17.74
N LEU A 32 -33.60 -15.38 -16.51
CA LEU A 32 -33.38 -16.18 -15.30
C LEU A 32 -34.20 -17.47 -15.36
N LYS A 33 -35.51 -17.37 -15.63
CA LYS A 33 -36.41 -18.53 -15.78
C LYS A 33 -35.88 -19.55 -16.79
N GLN A 34 -35.37 -19.12 -17.94
CA GLN A 34 -34.78 -20.03 -18.92
C GLN A 34 -33.53 -20.74 -18.39
N LYS A 35 -32.69 -20.03 -17.64
CA LYS A 35 -31.42 -20.57 -17.11
C LYS A 35 -31.64 -21.52 -15.93
N ILE A 36 -32.57 -21.20 -15.03
CA ILE A 36 -32.72 -21.90 -13.74
C ILE A 36 -33.98 -22.75 -13.64
N GLY A 37 -34.88 -22.69 -14.62
CA GLY A 37 -36.20 -23.33 -14.55
C GLY A 37 -36.15 -24.82 -14.22
N HIS A 38 -35.12 -25.53 -14.66
CA HIS A 38 -34.92 -26.95 -14.39
C HIS A 38 -34.61 -27.28 -12.92
N PHE A 39 -34.18 -26.30 -12.11
CA PHE A 39 -34.03 -26.45 -10.66
C PHE A 39 -35.36 -26.29 -9.90
N TYR A 40 -36.42 -25.89 -10.60
CA TYR A 40 -37.77 -25.78 -10.07
C TYR A 40 -38.62 -26.92 -10.61
N ASN A 41 -39.62 -27.35 -9.84
CA ASN A 41 -40.43 -28.51 -10.23
C ASN A 41 -41.21 -28.23 -11.53
N ASN A 42 -41.12 -29.15 -12.50
CA ASN A 42 -41.65 -28.98 -13.86
C ASN A 42 -43.20 -28.94 -13.94
N GLU A 43 -43.89 -29.29 -12.87
CA GLU A 43 -45.37 -29.27 -12.79
C GLU A 43 -45.96 -27.93 -12.32
N ILE A 44 -45.12 -26.92 -12.09
CA ILE A 44 -45.55 -25.61 -11.58
C ILE A 44 -45.93 -24.69 -12.76
N ASP A 45 -47.08 -24.03 -12.65
CA ASP A 45 -47.52 -23.05 -13.65
C ASP A 45 -46.56 -21.84 -13.75
N GLU A 46 -46.54 -21.18 -14.90
CA GLU A 46 -45.56 -20.12 -15.20
C GLU A 46 -45.59 -18.95 -14.19
N LYS A 47 -46.77 -18.61 -13.68
CA LYS A 47 -46.94 -17.51 -12.73
C LYS A 47 -46.37 -17.88 -11.36
N SER A 48 -46.55 -19.13 -10.96
CA SER A 48 -46.00 -19.68 -9.71
C SER A 48 -44.47 -19.83 -9.78
N LEU A 49 -43.91 -20.22 -10.93
CA LEU A 49 -42.44 -20.26 -11.13
C LEU A 49 -41.81 -18.87 -10.94
N LYS A 50 -42.34 -17.84 -11.59
CA LYS A 50 -41.85 -16.46 -11.45
C LYS A 50 -41.88 -15.99 -9.99
N LYS A 51 -42.98 -16.25 -9.27
CA LYS A 51 -43.09 -15.92 -7.84
C LYS A 51 -42.03 -16.62 -6.99
N ASN A 52 -41.72 -17.88 -7.28
CA ASN A 52 -40.69 -18.62 -6.55
C ASN A 52 -39.30 -18.04 -6.82
N ILE A 53 -38.98 -17.70 -8.06
CA ILE A 53 -37.70 -17.03 -8.39
C ILE A 53 -37.60 -15.69 -7.65
N PHE A 54 -38.66 -14.87 -7.63
CA PHE A 54 -38.67 -13.61 -6.85
C PHE A 54 -38.46 -13.83 -5.35
N ARG A 55 -39.02 -14.91 -4.78
CA ARG A 55 -38.82 -15.25 -3.37
C ARG A 55 -37.38 -15.70 -3.10
N ASP A 56 -36.81 -16.48 -4.00
CA ASP A 56 -35.43 -16.93 -3.88
C ASP A 56 -34.44 -15.75 -4.08
N LEU A 57 -34.73 -14.80 -4.99
CA LEU A 57 -33.98 -13.53 -5.12
C LEU A 57 -33.98 -12.73 -3.82
N LYS A 58 -35.15 -12.54 -3.19
CA LYS A 58 -35.23 -11.90 -1.87
C LYS A 58 -34.48 -12.67 -0.79
N THR A 59 -34.41 -13.99 -0.91
CA THR A 59 -33.62 -14.81 0.01
C THR A 59 -32.14 -14.54 -0.18
N ILE A 60 -31.65 -14.43 -1.42
CA ILE A 60 -30.27 -14.04 -1.74
C ILE A 60 -29.94 -12.71 -1.09
N GLU A 61 -30.77 -11.69 -1.30
CA GLU A 61 -30.60 -10.35 -0.71
C GLU A 61 -30.43 -10.41 0.82
N LEU A 62 -31.13 -11.32 1.50
CA LEU A 62 -31.05 -11.49 2.96
C LEU A 62 -29.83 -12.28 3.45
N ILE A 63 -29.24 -13.15 2.61
CA ILE A 63 -28.11 -14.01 3.01
C ILE A 63 -26.75 -13.49 2.53
N LEU A 64 -26.72 -12.42 1.73
CA LEU A 64 -25.47 -11.75 1.37
C LEU A 64 -24.79 -11.22 2.63
N VAL A 65 -23.51 -11.57 2.79
CA VAL A 65 -22.62 -11.12 3.85
C VAL A 65 -21.87 -9.86 3.39
N SER A 66 -21.70 -9.70 2.08
CA SER A 66 -21.14 -8.51 1.44
C SER A 66 -21.84 -8.26 0.12
N GLY A 67 -21.87 -7.00 -0.33
CA GLY A 67 -22.46 -6.56 -1.59
C GLY A 67 -23.99 -6.61 -1.60
N ASP A 68 -24.56 -6.37 -2.78
CA ASP A 68 -25.99 -6.13 -2.96
C ASP A 68 -26.56 -6.96 -4.12
N LEU A 69 -27.84 -7.31 -4.01
CA LEU A 69 -28.66 -7.69 -5.17
C LEU A 69 -29.29 -6.43 -5.75
N ILE A 70 -28.96 -6.11 -6.99
CA ILE A 70 -29.43 -4.88 -7.65
C ILE A 70 -30.57 -5.21 -8.61
N GLU A 71 -31.73 -4.59 -8.38
CA GLU A 71 -32.88 -4.63 -9.28
C GLU A 71 -32.89 -3.38 -10.18
N ILE A 72 -32.72 -3.59 -11.49
CA ILE A 72 -33.05 -2.57 -12.50
C ILE A 72 -34.55 -2.65 -12.76
N LYS A 73 -35.29 -1.73 -12.15
CA LYS A 73 -36.73 -1.59 -12.41
C LYS A 73 -36.96 -1.18 -13.86
N ALA A 74 -37.76 -1.96 -14.56
CA ALA A 74 -38.16 -1.63 -15.91
C ALA A 74 -39.18 -0.47 -15.93
N SER A 75 -39.10 0.39 -16.94
CA SER A 75 -40.16 1.35 -17.26
C SER A 75 -41.21 0.71 -18.18
N GLY A 76 -42.51 0.90 -17.86
CA GLY A 76 -43.63 0.42 -18.68
C GLY A 76 -43.90 -1.09 -18.56
N ARG A 77 -44.01 -1.80 -19.70
CA ARG A 77 -44.38 -3.24 -19.78
C ARG A 77 -43.18 -4.21 -19.72
N ARG A 78 -41.96 -3.71 -19.56
CA ARG A 78 -40.75 -4.57 -19.49
C ARG A 78 -40.63 -5.21 -18.10
N ALA A 79 -40.01 -6.38 -18.02
CA ALA A 79 -39.74 -7.03 -16.75
C ALA A 79 -38.47 -6.44 -16.09
N SER A 80 -38.45 -6.37 -14.76
CA SER A 80 -37.25 -6.01 -14.00
C SER A 80 -36.10 -6.98 -14.32
N SER A 81 -34.87 -6.46 -14.25
CA SER A 81 -33.64 -7.23 -14.44
C SER A 81 -32.78 -7.19 -13.20
N PHE A 82 -32.01 -8.25 -12.97
CA PHE A 82 -31.27 -8.48 -11.73
C PHE A 82 -29.81 -8.80 -12.02
N TYR A 83 -28.94 -8.29 -11.17
CA TYR A 83 -27.53 -8.64 -11.09
C TYR A 83 -27.02 -8.44 -9.67
N LEU A 84 -25.84 -8.97 -9.39
CA LEU A 84 -25.15 -8.83 -8.12
C LEU A 84 -24.07 -7.73 -8.21
N SER A 85 -23.84 -7.00 -7.13
CA SER A 85 -22.66 -6.12 -7.05
C SER A 85 -21.36 -6.95 -7.16
N PRO A 86 -20.22 -6.34 -7.54
CA PRO A 86 -18.96 -7.06 -7.74
C PRO A 86 -18.48 -7.84 -6.49
N ASN A 87 -18.73 -7.29 -5.31
CA ASN A 87 -18.37 -7.84 -4.00
C ASN A 87 -19.47 -8.73 -3.37
N ALA A 88 -20.54 -9.05 -4.11
CA ALA A 88 -21.62 -9.87 -3.58
C ALA A 88 -21.14 -11.27 -3.18
N TYR A 89 -21.31 -11.61 -1.90
CA TYR A 89 -20.79 -12.85 -1.32
C TYR A 89 -21.72 -13.40 -0.23
N VAL A 90 -22.04 -14.69 -0.29
CA VAL A 90 -23.00 -15.34 0.63
C VAL A 90 -22.33 -16.16 1.74
N GLN A 91 -21.04 -16.46 1.62
CA GLN A 91 -20.34 -17.25 2.63
C GLN A 91 -19.84 -16.33 3.75
N GLN A 92 -20.16 -16.68 5.00
CA GLN A 92 -19.66 -15.97 6.17
C GLN A 92 -18.15 -16.11 6.27
N PHE A 93 -17.48 -15.05 6.70
CA PHE A 93 -16.07 -15.09 7.02
C PHE A 93 -15.85 -15.80 8.35
N SER A 94 -14.77 -16.57 8.44
CA SER A 94 -14.29 -17.00 9.75
C SER A 94 -13.77 -15.78 10.51
N SER A 95 -13.77 -15.85 11.85
CA SER A 95 -13.24 -14.76 12.68
C SER A 95 -11.76 -14.49 12.38
N GLU A 96 -10.98 -15.51 12.04
CA GLU A 96 -9.57 -15.39 11.66
C GLU A 96 -9.39 -14.64 10.34
N LEU A 97 -10.17 -14.99 9.31
CA LEU A 97 -10.14 -14.27 8.03
C LEU A 97 -10.60 -12.82 8.21
N ALA A 98 -11.63 -12.59 9.01
CA ALA A 98 -12.12 -11.25 9.32
C ALA A 98 -11.05 -10.40 10.03
N LEU A 99 -10.33 -10.97 11.00
CA LEU A 99 -9.20 -10.30 11.65
C LEU A 99 -8.12 -9.90 10.65
N VAL A 100 -7.68 -10.82 9.79
CA VAL A 100 -6.66 -10.54 8.76
C VAL A 100 -7.12 -9.44 7.80
N LEU A 101 -8.39 -9.46 7.37
CA LEU A 101 -8.93 -8.44 6.46
C LEU A 101 -8.99 -7.06 7.13
N ILE A 102 -9.37 -6.97 8.41
CA ILE A 102 -9.37 -5.68 9.13
C ILE A 102 -7.93 -5.17 9.32
N MET A 103 -6.99 -6.03 9.69
CA MET A 103 -5.57 -5.64 9.81
C MET A 103 -5.02 -5.15 8.46
N ALA A 104 -5.40 -5.80 7.36
CA ALA A 104 -5.00 -5.37 6.02
C ALA A 104 -5.71 -4.08 5.58
N LYS A 105 -6.94 -3.81 6.03
CA LYS A 105 -7.74 -2.62 5.66
C LYS A 105 -6.98 -1.32 5.91
N GLU A 106 -6.36 -1.18 7.08
CA GLU A 106 -5.63 0.04 7.46
C GLU A 106 -4.52 0.35 6.46
N TYR A 107 -3.74 -0.66 6.09
CA TYR A 107 -2.69 -0.51 5.08
C TYR A 107 -3.26 -0.31 3.66
N LEU A 108 -4.18 -1.17 3.24
CA LEU A 108 -4.65 -1.21 1.85
C LEU A 108 -5.53 -0.01 1.47
N SER A 109 -6.29 0.55 2.41
CA SER A 109 -7.09 1.75 2.18
C SER A 109 -6.27 2.98 1.78
N HIS A 110 -4.99 3.03 2.17
CA HIS A 110 -4.09 4.14 1.87
C HIS A 110 -3.16 3.89 0.68
N ASN A 111 -3.09 2.64 0.19
CA ASN A 111 -2.08 2.21 -0.79
C ASN A 111 -2.68 1.51 -2.02
N LEU A 112 -3.99 1.30 -2.09
CA LEU A 112 -4.67 0.79 -3.27
C LEU A 112 -5.26 1.92 -4.13
N PRO A 113 -5.33 1.73 -5.46
CA PRO A 113 -6.13 2.59 -6.33
C PRO A 113 -7.60 2.60 -5.87
N ASN A 114 -8.24 3.77 -5.87
CA ASN A 114 -9.63 3.94 -5.43
C ASN A 114 -10.60 2.96 -6.11
N ASP A 115 -10.40 2.69 -7.39
CA ASP A 115 -11.25 1.76 -8.17
C ASP A 115 -11.10 0.32 -7.69
N ILE A 116 -9.90 -0.11 -7.31
CA ILE A 116 -9.66 -1.44 -6.75
C ILE A 116 -10.22 -1.51 -5.33
N TYR A 117 -9.90 -0.52 -4.50
CA TYR A 117 -10.40 -0.45 -3.13
C TYR A 117 -11.93 -0.46 -3.08
N GLY A 118 -12.59 0.31 -3.95
CA GLY A 118 -14.04 0.33 -4.08
C GLY A 118 -14.65 -1.03 -4.40
N LYS A 119 -14.02 -1.81 -5.28
CA LYS A 119 -14.48 -3.17 -5.66
C LYS A 119 -14.40 -4.18 -4.52
N VAL A 120 -13.51 -3.98 -3.55
CA VAL A 120 -13.33 -4.90 -2.40
C VAL A 120 -13.85 -4.33 -1.08
N LYS A 121 -14.29 -3.07 -1.06
CA LYS A 121 -14.68 -2.34 0.15
C LYS A 121 -15.67 -3.12 1.04
N GLY A 122 -16.70 -3.71 0.43
CA GLY A 122 -17.69 -4.44 1.22
C GLY A 122 -17.15 -5.71 1.87
N PHE A 123 -16.02 -6.27 1.43
CA PHE A 123 -15.39 -7.38 2.15
C PHE A 123 -14.76 -6.88 3.47
N PHE A 124 -14.18 -5.69 3.48
CA PHE A 124 -13.70 -5.09 4.72
C PHE A 124 -14.85 -4.76 5.68
N GLU A 125 -15.97 -4.24 5.17
CA GLU A 125 -17.17 -3.96 5.97
C GLU A 125 -17.78 -5.25 6.55
N ALA A 126 -17.83 -6.32 5.75
CA ALA A 126 -18.27 -7.63 6.19
C ALA A 126 -17.36 -8.23 7.28
N ALA A 127 -16.04 -8.05 7.15
CA ALA A 127 -15.07 -8.47 8.16
C ALA A 127 -15.26 -7.72 9.49
N GLU A 128 -15.52 -6.43 9.45
CA GLU A 128 -15.85 -5.62 10.64
C GLU A 128 -17.08 -6.16 11.37
N GLN A 129 -18.17 -6.38 10.64
CA GLN A 129 -19.39 -6.95 11.21
C GLN A 129 -19.20 -8.35 11.78
N GLN A 130 -18.29 -9.15 11.22
CA GLN A 130 -17.99 -10.48 11.73
C GLN A 130 -17.24 -10.42 13.07
N LEU A 131 -16.27 -9.51 13.23
CA LEU A 131 -15.52 -9.37 14.49
C LEU A 131 -16.34 -8.73 15.61
N GLU A 132 -17.39 -7.97 15.30
CA GLU A 132 -18.34 -7.49 16.33
C GLU A 132 -19.09 -8.64 17.03
N LYS A 133 -19.28 -9.77 16.34
CA LYS A 133 -20.00 -10.95 16.87
C LYS A 133 -19.10 -11.84 17.72
N ASP A 134 -17.78 -11.84 17.46
CA ASP A 134 -16.79 -12.63 18.18
C ASP A 134 -15.90 -11.71 19.02
N THR A 135 -16.32 -11.49 20.28
CA THR A 135 -15.67 -10.51 21.17
C THR A 135 -14.25 -10.91 21.58
N GLN A 136 -13.88 -12.20 21.49
CA GLN A 136 -12.55 -12.66 21.87
C GLN A 136 -11.51 -12.29 20.79
N ILE A 137 -11.84 -12.53 19.52
CA ILE A 137 -10.99 -12.17 18.37
C ILE A 137 -11.16 -10.68 18.02
N GLY A 138 -12.34 -10.10 18.21
CA GLY A 138 -12.56 -8.66 18.10
C GLY A 138 -11.69 -7.86 19.09
N ALA A 139 -11.46 -8.39 20.29
CA ALA A 139 -10.53 -7.78 21.25
C ALA A 139 -9.05 -7.89 20.83
N TRP A 140 -8.69 -8.78 19.89
CA TRP A 140 -7.34 -8.79 19.32
C TRP A 140 -7.11 -7.58 18.43
N HIS A 141 -8.12 -7.21 17.63
CA HIS A 141 -8.06 -5.97 16.86
C HIS A 141 -7.79 -4.79 17.81
N SER A 142 -8.39 -4.67 18.99
CA SER A 142 -8.09 -3.53 19.89
C SER A 142 -6.71 -3.56 20.57
N LYS A 143 -5.95 -4.66 20.48
CA LYS A 143 -4.64 -4.82 21.14
C LYS A 143 -3.45 -4.54 20.24
N MET A 144 -3.63 -4.50 18.92
CA MET A 144 -2.55 -4.33 17.95
C MET A 144 -2.87 -3.19 16.99
N ARG A 145 -1.91 -2.31 16.75
CA ARG A 145 -1.99 -1.23 15.76
C ARG A 145 -0.70 -1.23 14.95
N PHE A 146 -0.79 -0.98 13.65
CA PHE A 146 0.37 -0.66 12.86
C PHE A 146 0.70 0.82 13.06
N VAL A 147 1.82 1.11 13.72
CA VAL A 147 2.32 2.48 13.87
C VAL A 147 3.52 2.60 12.95
N PRO A 148 3.44 3.41 11.88
CA PRO A 148 4.59 3.61 11.03
C PRO A 148 5.75 4.28 11.78
N GLU A 149 6.98 4.01 11.37
CA GLU A 149 8.16 4.66 11.93
C GLU A 149 8.20 6.18 11.65
N GLY A 150 8.87 6.91 12.55
CA GLY A 150 9.06 8.36 12.49
C GLY A 150 8.12 9.17 13.39
N TYR A 151 8.42 10.46 13.53
CA TYR A 151 7.70 11.38 14.44
C TYR A 151 6.56 12.15 13.77
N GLY A 152 6.45 12.10 12.43
CA GLY A 152 5.51 12.90 11.65
C GLY A 152 4.40 12.06 10.98
N LYS A 153 3.21 12.65 10.88
CA LYS A 153 2.17 12.15 9.95
C LYS A 153 2.45 12.74 8.57
N ILE A 154 2.42 11.91 7.54
CA ILE A 154 2.39 12.43 6.16
C ILE A 154 1.07 13.18 5.97
N ASN A 155 1.15 14.43 5.50
CA ASN A 155 -0.01 15.16 5.07
C ASN A 155 -0.50 14.58 3.73
N ARG A 156 -1.60 13.84 3.76
CA ARG A 156 -2.28 13.28 2.59
C ARG A 156 -3.45 14.18 2.23
N ASP A 157 -3.14 15.36 1.71
CA ASP A 157 -4.17 16.30 1.25
C ASP A 157 -4.86 15.81 -0.03
N GLU A 158 -5.89 16.54 -0.48
CA GLU A 158 -6.64 16.20 -1.68
C GLU A 158 -5.75 16.13 -2.93
N GLN A 159 -4.73 16.98 -3.02
CA GLN A 159 -3.78 17.01 -4.13
C GLN A 159 -2.95 15.73 -4.17
N TYR A 160 -2.42 15.29 -3.03
CA TYR A 160 -1.70 14.03 -2.91
C TYR A 160 -2.57 12.84 -3.35
N MET A 161 -3.84 12.80 -2.93
CA MET A 161 -4.75 11.72 -3.32
C MET A 161 -5.02 11.69 -4.83
N LEU A 162 -5.15 12.86 -5.47
CA LEU A 162 -5.33 12.95 -6.92
C LEU A 162 -4.08 12.50 -7.68
N VAL A 163 -2.90 12.93 -7.23
CA VAL A 163 -1.59 12.50 -7.79
C VAL A 163 -1.45 10.98 -7.71
N MET A 164 -1.69 10.41 -6.53
CA MET A 164 -1.68 8.96 -6.31
C MET A 164 -2.61 8.27 -7.31
N GLN A 165 -3.89 8.68 -7.37
CA GLN A 165 -4.87 8.06 -8.25
C GLN A 165 -4.41 8.00 -9.72
N LYS A 166 -3.84 9.09 -10.24
CA LYS A 166 -3.32 9.13 -11.62
C LYS A 166 -2.13 8.20 -11.83
N ILE A 167 -1.17 8.18 -10.89
CA ILE A 167 0.00 7.29 -10.95
C ILE A 167 -0.45 5.82 -10.95
N TYR A 168 -1.34 5.45 -10.03
CA TYR A 168 -1.89 4.09 -9.94
C TYR A 168 -2.68 3.69 -11.19
N ALA A 169 -3.48 4.60 -11.74
CA ALA A 169 -4.19 4.33 -13.00
C ALA A 169 -3.21 4.01 -14.14
N ALA A 170 -2.09 4.75 -14.23
CA ALA A 170 -1.06 4.51 -15.23
C ALA A 170 -0.17 3.28 -14.95
N LEU A 171 -0.12 2.78 -13.71
CA LEU A 171 0.52 1.52 -13.36
C LEU A 171 -0.36 0.29 -13.69
N LEU A 172 -1.68 0.46 -13.71
CA LEU A 172 -2.62 -0.63 -14.01
C LEU A 172 -2.77 -0.91 -15.50
N ASP A 173 -2.52 0.08 -16.35
CA ASP A 173 -2.61 -0.04 -17.80
C ASP A 173 -1.29 0.38 -18.45
N ASP A 174 -0.63 -0.60 -19.07
CA ASP A 174 0.69 -0.42 -19.69
C ASP A 174 0.69 0.54 -20.89
N HIS A 175 -0.45 0.99 -21.41
CA HIS A 175 -0.50 2.01 -22.46
C HIS A 175 -0.29 3.43 -21.93
N PHE A 176 -0.44 3.64 -20.62
CA PHE A 176 -0.36 4.95 -20.01
C PHE A 176 1.04 5.31 -19.52
N TRP A 177 1.36 6.59 -19.70
CA TRP A 177 2.58 7.27 -19.30
C TRP A 177 2.19 8.51 -18.48
N LEU A 178 3.16 9.16 -17.87
CA LEU A 178 2.94 10.32 -17.02
C LEU A 178 3.72 11.53 -17.55
N ASP A 179 3.05 12.66 -17.75
CA ASP A 179 3.66 13.99 -17.81
C ASP A 179 3.60 14.60 -16.41
N VAL A 180 4.74 14.92 -15.83
CA VAL A 180 4.83 15.26 -14.41
C VAL A 180 5.64 16.52 -14.18
N LEU A 181 5.27 17.27 -13.15
CA LEU A 181 6.07 18.33 -12.55
C LEU A 181 6.59 17.85 -11.19
N TYR A 182 7.89 17.64 -11.09
CA TYR A 182 8.52 17.02 -9.92
C TYR A 182 9.52 17.96 -9.25
N ARG A 183 9.42 18.09 -7.92
CA ARG A 183 10.44 18.79 -7.10
C ARG A 183 11.60 17.88 -6.82
N LYS A 184 12.78 18.21 -7.37
CA LYS A 184 14.01 17.45 -7.10
C LYS A 184 14.32 17.42 -5.61
N GLU A 185 14.85 16.31 -5.13
CA GLU A 185 15.16 16.15 -3.71
C GLU A 185 16.21 17.17 -3.23
N GLY A 186 16.06 17.65 -2.00
CA GLY A 186 16.89 18.73 -1.46
C GLY A 186 16.73 20.09 -2.16
N SER A 187 15.77 20.23 -3.08
CA SER A 187 15.56 21.45 -3.86
C SER A 187 14.08 21.85 -3.94
N HIS A 188 13.83 23.14 -4.12
CA HIS A 188 12.51 23.68 -4.49
C HIS A 188 12.35 23.80 -6.01
N VAL A 189 13.37 23.43 -6.80
CA VAL A 189 13.30 23.49 -8.26
C VAL A 189 12.39 22.39 -8.78
N GLN A 190 11.34 22.81 -9.48
CA GLN A 190 10.44 21.94 -10.22
C GLN A 190 11.04 21.62 -11.59
N THR A 191 10.93 20.37 -12.02
CA THR A 191 11.39 19.92 -13.33
C THR A 191 10.32 19.05 -13.98
N LYS A 192 10.06 19.28 -15.27
CA LYS A 192 9.14 18.44 -16.04
C LYS A 192 9.81 17.15 -16.47
N TYR A 193 9.10 16.04 -16.34
CA TYR A 193 9.52 14.74 -16.85
C TYR A 193 8.39 14.04 -17.60
N ILE A 194 8.78 13.20 -18.54
CA ILE A 194 7.91 12.18 -19.09
C ILE A 194 8.37 10.86 -18.50
N LEU A 195 7.48 10.15 -17.83
CA LEU A 195 7.77 8.94 -17.09
C LEU A 195 6.90 7.79 -17.60
N LYS A 196 7.51 6.62 -17.82
CA LYS A 196 6.78 5.36 -17.92
C LYS A 196 6.77 4.70 -16.54
N PRO A 197 5.65 4.74 -15.79
CA PRO A 197 5.56 4.11 -14.48
C PRO A 197 5.65 2.59 -14.61
N GLN A 198 6.33 1.94 -13.67
CA GLN A 198 6.58 0.50 -13.72
C GLN A 198 6.43 -0.21 -12.37
N GLY A 199 6.47 0.51 -11.23
CA GLY A 199 6.21 -0.10 -9.92
C GLY A 199 6.16 0.90 -8.78
N ILE A 200 5.79 0.42 -7.59
CA ILE A 200 5.77 1.19 -6.34
C ILE A 200 6.56 0.42 -5.29
N ILE A 201 7.50 1.11 -4.62
CA ILE A 201 8.10 0.66 -3.37
C ILE A 201 7.49 1.47 -2.24
N GLN A 202 6.91 0.78 -1.26
CA GLN A 202 6.42 1.41 -0.03
C GLN A 202 7.49 1.27 1.06
N HIS A 203 8.22 2.35 1.35
CA HIS A 203 9.23 2.37 2.41
C HIS A 203 8.71 3.15 3.63
N GLY A 204 8.29 2.40 4.66
CA GLY A 204 7.61 2.99 5.83
C GLY A 204 6.36 3.75 5.41
N GLN A 205 6.30 5.06 5.73
CA GLN A 205 5.20 5.92 5.27
C GLN A 205 5.41 6.46 3.85
N GLN A 206 6.62 6.45 3.31
CA GLN A 206 6.97 7.10 2.06
C GLN A 206 6.78 6.16 0.86
N PRO A 207 5.86 6.49 -0.08
CA PRO A 207 5.75 5.75 -1.33
C PRO A 207 6.76 6.28 -2.35
N TYR A 208 7.35 5.36 -3.11
CA TYR A 208 8.29 5.66 -4.17
C TYR A 208 7.84 5.04 -5.51
N LEU A 209 7.76 5.86 -6.55
CA LEU A 209 7.45 5.44 -7.91
C LEU A 209 8.74 5.02 -8.58
N ILE A 210 8.78 3.78 -9.04
CA ILE A 210 9.79 3.32 -9.98
C ILE A 210 9.28 3.62 -11.38
N ALA A 211 10.05 4.39 -12.14
CA ALA A 211 9.67 4.76 -13.49
C ALA A 211 10.88 4.91 -14.42
N SER A 212 10.65 4.60 -15.69
CA SER A 212 11.58 4.96 -16.76
C SER A 212 11.39 6.42 -17.11
N LYS A 213 12.37 7.25 -16.75
CA LYS A 213 12.45 8.64 -17.18
C LYS A 213 12.86 8.70 -18.65
N ILE A 214 12.08 9.41 -19.44
CA ILE A 214 12.25 9.48 -20.90
C ILE A 214 13.03 10.74 -21.27
N VAL A 215 14.15 10.56 -21.97
CA VAL A 215 15.01 11.64 -22.45
C VAL A 215 15.32 11.41 -23.92
N GLY A 216 14.62 12.12 -24.81
CA GLY A 216 14.68 11.86 -26.24
C GLY A 216 14.15 10.46 -26.57
N SER A 217 14.99 9.61 -27.16
CA SER A 217 14.68 8.22 -27.51
C SER A 217 15.24 7.21 -26.49
N LYS A 218 15.68 7.65 -25.31
CA LYS A 218 16.26 6.81 -24.27
C LYS A 218 15.39 6.79 -23.02
N SER A 219 15.38 5.65 -22.34
CA SER A 219 14.80 5.49 -21.00
C SER A 219 15.92 5.34 -19.96
N GLU A 220 15.74 5.99 -18.82
CA GLU A 220 16.60 5.85 -17.64
C GLU A 220 15.74 5.48 -16.45
N LEU A 221 15.99 4.33 -15.84
CA LEU A 221 15.25 3.91 -14.66
C LEU A 221 15.60 4.80 -13.46
N ARG A 222 14.59 5.33 -12.78
CA ARG A 222 14.74 6.20 -11.61
C ARG A 222 13.62 5.95 -10.62
N THR A 223 13.91 6.26 -9.36
CA THR A 223 12.94 6.26 -8.27
C THR A 223 12.53 7.69 -7.92
N PHE A 224 11.23 7.91 -7.70
CA PHE A 224 10.66 9.23 -7.42
C PHE A 224 9.81 9.16 -6.16
N ASN A 225 10.08 10.03 -5.18
CA ASN A 225 9.25 10.12 -3.97
C ASN A 225 7.88 10.71 -4.33
N LEU A 226 6.79 9.97 -4.07
CA LEU A 226 5.45 10.40 -4.46
C LEU A 226 5.01 11.72 -3.81
N LEU A 227 5.57 12.05 -2.65
CA LEU A 227 5.27 13.29 -1.92
C LEU A 227 5.87 14.55 -2.57
N ARG A 228 6.65 14.38 -3.63
CA ARG A 228 7.38 15.47 -4.32
C ARG A 228 6.84 15.76 -5.73
N PHE A 229 5.77 15.09 -6.15
CA PHE A 229 5.04 15.45 -7.35
C PHE A 229 4.09 16.61 -7.05
N ASP A 230 4.19 17.67 -7.84
CA ASP A 230 3.28 18.81 -7.73
C ASP A 230 2.15 18.69 -8.76
N GLU A 231 2.46 18.19 -9.95
CA GLU A 231 1.49 17.92 -11.01
C GLU A 231 1.79 16.56 -11.64
N VAL A 232 0.73 15.83 -11.98
CA VAL A 232 0.79 14.57 -12.71
C VAL A 232 -0.39 14.54 -13.67
N ASP A 233 -0.13 14.25 -14.94
CA ASP A 233 -1.15 13.99 -15.96
C ASP A 233 -0.85 12.68 -16.67
N VAL A 234 -1.92 11.90 -16.92
CA VAL A 234 -1.84 10.65 -17.65
C VAL A 234 -1.89 10.95 -19.14
N ILE A 235 -0.93 10.43 -19.88
CA ILE A 235 -0.81 10.57 -21.33
C ILE A 235 -0.71 9.20 -21.99
N GLU A 236 -1.11 9.11 -23.26
CA GLU A 236 -0.91 7.89 -24.05
C GLU A 236 0.55 7.72 -24.49
N GLU A 237 0.92 6.48 -24.76
CA GLU A 237 2.26 6.05 -25.16
C GLU A 237 2.86 6.87 -26.31
N LYS A 238 4.15 7.20 -26.16
CA LYS A 238 4.96 7.76 -27.24
C LYS A 238 5.77 6.61 -27.88
N ALA A 239 5.30 6.13 -29.03
CA ALA A 239 5.65 4.87 -29.71
C ALA A 239 7.13 4.61 -30.11
N HIS A 240 8.13 5.30 -29.54
CA HIS A 240 9.52 5.27 -30.02
C HIS A 240 10.59 5.18 -28.91
N VAL A 241 10.27 4.64 -27.73
CA VAL A 241 11.27 4.46 -26.66
C VAL A 241 11.23 3.04 -26.11
N ASP A 242 12.37 2.35 -26.20
CA ASP A 242 12.54 1.04 -25.58
C ASP A 242 12.58 1.21 -24.06
N ILE A 243 11.73 0.47 -23.35
CA ILE A 243 11.65 0.45 -21.90
C ILE A 243 12.35 -0.81 -21.42
N ASN A 244 13.42 -0.64 -20.64
CA ASN A 244 14.13 -1.77 -20.05
C ASN A 244 13.29 -2.40 -18.95
N HIS A 245 13.18 -3.73 -18.97
CA HIS A 245 12.64 -4.47 -17.84
C HIS A 245 13.64 -4.45 -16.67
N TYR A 246 13.12 -4.52 -15.46
CA TYR A 246 13.91 -4.60 -14.23
C TYR A 246 13.21 -5.53 -13.23
N ASP A 247 14.00 -6.02 -12.28
CA ASP A 247 13.50 -6.77 -11.14
C ASP A 247 13.36 -5.82 -9.94
N ILE A 248 12.14 -5.71 -9.39
CA ILE A 248 11.88 -4.83 -8.25
C ILE A 248 12.60 -5.30 -7.00
N ASP A 249 12.82 -6.61 -6.84
CA ASP A 249 13.49 -7.16 -5.67
C ASP A 249 14.96 -6.71 -5.66
N VAL A 250 15.61 -6.67 -6.82
CA VAL A 250 16.96 -6.11 -6.98
C VAL A 250 17.02 -4.63 -6.58
N LEU A 251 16.03 -3.82 -6.97
CA LEU A 251 15.97 -2.41 -6.58
C LEU A 251 15.76 -2.22 -5.07
N VAL A 252 15.01 -3.12 -4.43
CA VAL A 252 14.79 -3.12 -2.98
C VAL A 252 16.10 -3.49 -2.26
N ASP A 253 16.78 -4.53 -2.71
CA ASP A 253 18.06 -5.00 -2.16
C ASP A 253 19.15 -3.92 -2.30
N GLU A 254 19.22 -3.27 -3.47
CA GLU A 254 20.13 -2.15 -3.73
C GLU A 254 19.67 -0.82 -3.06
N ARG A 255 18.54 -0.83 -2.34
CA ARG A 255 17.93 0.35 -1.69
C ARG A 255 17.74 1.54 -2.64
N GLU A 256 17.36 1.34 -3.90
CA GLU A 256 17.13 2.38 -4.93
C GLU A 256 16.07 3.42 -4.55
N PHE A 257 15.30 3.16 -3.51
CA PHE A 257 14.35 4.10 -2.90
C PHE A 257 15.00 5.06 -1.89
N GLU A 258 16.29 4.89 -1.56
CA GLU A 258 17.04 5.80 -0.70
C GLU A 258 18.17 6.50 -1.46
N ASN A 259 18.39 7.76 -1.13
CA ASN A 259 19.57 8.47 -1.59
C ASN A 259 20.82 7.90 -0.94
N ALA A 260 21.80 7.55 -1.77
CA ALA A 260 23.18 7.41 -1.34
C ALA A 260 23.65 8.76 -0.80
N TYR A 261 24.16 8.76 0.42
CA TYR A 261 24.65 9.99 1.06
C TYR A 261 25.93 10.49 0.38
N PHE A 262 26.78 9.55 -0.04
CA PHE A 262 27.97 9.81 -0.83
C PHE A 262 27.72 9.34 -2.27
N ASP A 263 28.36 8.25 -2.67
CA ASP A 263 28.17 7.57 -3.94
C ASP A 263 27.45 6.25 -3.69
N ARG A 264 26.74 5.74 -4.70
CA ARG A 264 25.99 4.47 -4.63
C ARG A 264 26.89 3.22 -4.61
N ALA A 265 28.18 3.40 -4.37
CA ALA A 265 29.15 2.31 -4.26
C ALA A 265 29.13 1.73 -2.85
N GLU A 266 29.19 0.40 -2.77
CA GLU A 266 29.43 -0.29 -1.50
C GLU A 266 30.81 0.06 -0.94
N GLN A 267 30.87 0.23 0.38
CA GLN A 267 32.09 0.58 1.09
C GLN A 267 32.21 -0.29 2.34
N GLU A 268 33.45 -0.65 2.70
CA GLU A 268 33.72 -1.26 4.00
C GLU A 268 33.53 -0.19 5.08
N ILE A 269 32.53 -0.43 5.93
CA ILE A 269 32.23 0.36 7.11
C ILE A 269 32.87 -0.36 8.30
N PHE A 270 33.73 0.36 9.02
CA PHE A 270 34.40 -0.15 10.20
C PHE A 270 34.26 0.87 11.33
N PHE A 271 33.67 0.46 12.45
CA PHE A 271 33.56 1.32 13.62
C PHE A 271 33.67 0.54 14.93
N VAL A 272 34.06 1.24 15.99
CA VAL A 272 34.01 0.75 17.36
C VAL A 272 32.75 1.32 18.01
N PHE A 273 32.04 0.53 18.80
CA PHE A 273 30.80 0.95 19.46
C PHE A 273 30.71 0.44 20.90
N HIS A 274 29.96 1.16 21.73
CA HIS A 274 29.72 0.80 23.13
C HIS A 274 28.71 -0.36 23.26
N GLU A 275 28.83 -1.20 24.28
CA GLU A 275 28.04 -2.42 24.48
C GLU A 275 26.52 -2.18 24.52
N GLU A 276 26.09 -0.97 24.85
CA GLU A 276 24.69 -0.53 24.79
C GLU A 276 24.04 -0.72 23.40
N LEU A 277 24.81 -0.74 22.30
CA LEU A 277 24.28 -0.99 20.96
C LEU A 277 24.37 -2.45 20.51
N LEU A 278 24.93 -3.36 21.32
CA LEU A 278 25.20 -4.74 20.91
C LEU A 278 23.92 -5.47 20.52
N GLU A 279 22.92 -5.48 21.39
CA GLU A 279 21.66 -6.18 21.14
C GLU A 279 20.96 -5.63 19.89
N ASP A 280 20.95 -4.30 19.71
CA ASP A 280 20.35 -3.66 18.54
C ASP A 280 21.06 -4.07 17.25
N LEU A 281 22.40 -4.12 17.23
CA LEU A 281 23.19 -4.46 16.04
C LEU A 281 23.20 -5.98 15.73
N GLU A 282 23.03 -6.84 16.74
CA GLU A 282 22.82 -8.27 16.56
C GLU A 282 21.43 -8.58 15.99
N LEU A 283 20.40 -7.84 16.42
CA LEU A 283 19.03 -7.99 15.93
C LEU A 283 18.78 -7.29 14.57
N LYS A 284 19.49 -6.19 14.30
CA LYS A 284 19.32 -5.34 13.11
C LYS A 284 20.65 -5.09 12.44
N SER A 285 21.16 -6.11 11.75
CA SER A 285 22.43 -6.01 11.03
C SER A 285 22.40 -4.95 9.93
N ILE A 286 23.52 -4.23 9.77
CA ILE A 286 23.71 -3.20 8.72
C ILE A 286 23.80 -3.85 7.33
N SER A 287 24.40 -5.03 7.24
CA SER A 287 24.57 -5.82 6.02
C SER A 287 24.63 -7.32 6.36
N THR A 288 24.56 -8.17 5.34
CA THR A 288 24.62 -9.63 5.49
C THR A 288 26.00 -10.15 5.88
N ASP A 289 27.06 -9.40 5.58
CA ASP A 289 28.46 -9.71 5.91
C ASP A 289 28.93 -9.07 7.21
N GLN A 290 28.00 -8.59 8.05
CA GLN A 290 28.31 -7.95 9.32
C GLN A 290 29.06 -8.90 10.25
N ASP A 291 30.23 -8.46 10.72
CA ASP A 291 31.05 -9.14 11.74
C ASP A 291 31.20 -8.25 12.97
N ILE A 292 30.90 -8.79 14.14
CA ILE A 292 31.02 -8.11 15.44
C ILE A 292 32.01 -8.88 16.30
N GLN A 293 33.05 -8.19 16.77
CA GLN A 293 34.05 -8.76 17.67
C GLN A 293 34.17 -7.93 18.94
N ARG A 294 34.26 -8.59 20.09
CA ARG A 294 34.50 -7.91 21.35
C ARG A 294 35.94 -7.44 21.44
N ILE A 295 36.14 -6.18 21.79
CA ILE A 295 37.48 -5.66 22.12
C ILE A 295 37.76 -6.03 23.58
N GLN A 296 38.77 -6.87 23.81
CA GLN A 296 39.33 -7.34 25.10
C GLN A 296 38.75 -6.67 26.37
N ASP A 297 38.10 -7.40 27.29
CA ASP A 297 37.63 -6.97 28.63
C ASP A 297 37.02 -5.55 28.76
N HIS A 298 36.68 -4.90 27.66
CA HIS A 298 36.11 -3.58 27.58
C HIS A 298 34.61 -3.66 27.32
N GLU A 299 33.93 -2.55 27.57
CA GLU A 299 32.51 -2.30 27.24
C GLU A 299 32.35 -1.92 25.76
N TYR A 300 33.29 -2.30 24.90
CA TYR A 300 33.34 -1.89 23.50
C TYR A 300 33.54 -3.08 22.56
N TYR A 301 32.96 -2.94 21.38
CA TYR A 301 32.97 -3.92 20.31
C TYR A 301 33.41 -3.24 19.02
N GLU A 302 33.99 -4.00 18.12
CA GLU A 302 34.26 -3.57 16.75
C GLU A 302 33.28 -4.23 15.79
N LEU A 303 32.82 -3.46 14.79
CA LEU A 303 31.91 -3.91 13.75
C LEU A 303 32.51 -3.64 12.38
N ARG A 304 32.50 -4.66 11.51
CA ARG A 304 32.81 -4.54 10.08
C ARG A 304 31.60 -4.95 9.26
N ALA A 305 31.28 -4.19 8.22
CA ALA A 305 30.16 -4.44 7.33
C ALA A 305 30.43 -3.81 5.96
N THR A 306 29.98 -4.43 4.87
CA THR A 306 30.03 -3.83 3.53
C THR A 306 28.64 -3.32 3.16
N SER A 307 28.52 -2.02 2.92
CA SER A 307 27.23 -1.42 2.56
C SER A 307 27.38 -0.10 1.81
N CYS A 308 26.39 0.23 0.98
CA CYS A 308 26.23 1.60 0.46
C CYS A 308 25.75 2.51 1.61
N VAL A 309 26.44 3.63 1.83
CA VAL A 309 26.05 4.60 2.86
C VAL A 309 24.81 5.37 2.40
N THR A 310 23.62 4.89 2.75
CA THR A 310 22.37 5.58 2.47
C THR A 310 22.10 6.69 3.49
N THR A 311 21.13 7.56 3.17
CA THR A 311 20.67 8.61 4.10
C THR A 311 20.15 8.02 5.42
N SER A 312 19.44 6.90 5.38
CA SER A 312 18.93 6.22 6.59
C SER A 312 20.08 5.71 7.47
N LEU A 313 21.09 5.07 6.88
CA LEU A 313 22.27 4.60 7.61
C LEU A 313 23.06 5.78 8.20
N MET A 314 23.27 6.84 7.42
CA MET A 314 23.92 8.06 7.91
C MET A 314 23.15 8.69 9.09
N ASN A 315 21.82 8.76 9.01
CA ASN A 315 20.99 9.32 10.09
C ASN A 315 21.10 8.49 11.37
N TRP A 316 21.06 7.16 11.25
CA TRP A 316 21.26 6.27 12.39
C TRP A 316 22.65 6.44 13.03
N LEU A 317 23.71 6.49 12.21
CA LEU A 317 25.07 6.70 12.71
C LEU A 317 25.22 8.04 13.43
N VAL A 318 24.58 9.09 12.93
CA VAL A 318 24.57 10.42 13.56
C VAL A 318 23.77 10.41 14.86
N GLU A 319 22.61 9.76 14.90
CA GLU A 319 21.80 9.60 16.12
C GLU A 319 22.59 8.86 17.20
N LYS A 320 23.33 7.81 16.82
CA LYS A 320 24.14 6.99 17.72
C LYS A 320 25.58 7.46 17.87
N ALA A 321 25.95 8.64 17.34
CA ALA A 321 27.34 9.10 17.28
C ALA A 321 28.03 9.23 18.65
N HIS A 322 27.27 9.38 19.74
CA HIS A 322 27.80 9.43 21.10
C HIS A 322 28.25 8.06 21.65
N LEU A 323 27.84 6.96 21.00
CA LEU A 323 28.19 5.57 21.35
C LEU A 323 29.08 4.92 20.30
N ILE A 324 29.40 5.61 19.20
CA ILE A 324 30.10 5.06 18.04
C ILE A 324 31.34 5.91 17.72
N GLN A 325 32.46 5.24 17.50
CA GLN A 325 33.66 5.80 16.91
C GLN A 325 33.89 5.21 15.51
N ILE A 326 33.59 6.00 14.46
CA ILE A 326 33.86 5.58 13.08
C ILE A 326 35.37 5.47 12.85
N ILE A 327 35.80 4.32 12.32
CA ILE A 327 37.18 4.08 11.92
C ILE A 327 37.39 4.25 10.42
N ALA A 328 36.51 3.65 9.61
CA ALA A 328 36.49 3.77 8.16
C ALA A 328 35.05 3.72 7.62
N PRO A 329 34.77 4.32 6.45
CA PRO A 329 35.69 5.11 5.63
C PRO A 329 35.94 6.50 6.21
N GLN A 330 37.08 7.11 5.88
CA GLN A 330 37.49 8.42 6.40
C GLN A 330 36.45 9.52 6.11
N LYS A 331 35.83 9.50 4.92
CA LYS A 331 34.77 10.44 4.54
C LYS A 331 33.54 10.35 5.44
N LEU A 332 33.18 9.13 5.88
CA LEU A 332 32.07 8.91 6.82
C LEU A 332 32.40 9.50 8.19
N ARG A 333 33.61 9.26 8.69
CA ARG A 333 34.09 9.87 9.95
C ARG A 333 34.06 11.40 9.89
N GLU A 334 34.60 11.99 8.83
CA GLU A 334 34.65 13.44 8.64
C GLU A 334 33.26 14.06 8.65
N GLU A 335 32.29 13.42 8.00
CA GLU A 335 30.90 13.87 8.00
C GLU A 335 30.26 13.84 9.40
N ILE A 336 30.45 12.76 10.17
CA ILE A 336 29.91 12.67 11.52
C ILE A 336 30.55 13.71 12.44
N VAL A 337 31.88 13.89 12.37
CA VAL A 337 32.59 14.92 13.12
C VAL A 337 32.04 16.30 12.78
N TYR A 338 31.90 16.62 11.49
CA TYR A 338 31.34 17.89 11.05
C TYR A 338 29.94 18.14 11.63
N ARG A 339 29.03 17.16 11.53
CA ARG A 339 27.67 17.28 12.07
C ARG A 339 27.66 17.46 13.59
N ALA A 340 28.51 16.72 14.30
CA ALA A 340 28.66 16.85 15.76
C ALA A 340 29.20 18.24 16.14
N THR A 341 30.17 18.78 15.40
CA THR A 341 30.69 20.14 15.60
C THR A 341 29.60 21.18 15.35
N VAL A 342 28.85 21.08 14.25
CA VAL A 342 27.73 22.01 13.96
C VAL A 342 26.65 21.92 15.04
N ALA A 343 26.33 20.71 15.54
CA ALA A 343 25.39 20.54 16.62
C ALA A 343 25.89 21.17 17.92
N LEU A 344 27.17 20.98 18.26
CA LEU A 344 27.79 21.61 19.42
C LEU A 344 27.74 23.14 19.30
N GLU A 345 28.23 23.71 18.20
CA GLU A 345 28.22 25.16 17.95
C GLU A 345 26.81 25.77 18.03
N ARG A 346 25.79 25.07 17.51
CA ARG A 346 24.39 25.54 17.57
C ARG A 346 23.76 25.44 18.94
N ASN A 347 24.26 24.58 19.83
CA ASN A 347 23.69 24.37 21.16
C ASN A 347 24.56 24.95 22.29
N ASP A 348 25.78 25.38 21.99
CA ASP A 348 26.71 26.06 22.90
C ASP A 348 26.34 27.54 23.09
N HIS A 349 25.05 27.85 23.27
CA HIS A 349 24.58 29.23 23.40
C HIS A 349 25.13 29.94 24.65
N GLY A 350 26.25 30.63 24.45
CA GLY A 350 26.64 31.84 25.14
C GLY A 350 26.21 33.13 24.44
N ASP A 351 25.78 33.13 23.17
CA ASP A 351 25.29 34.36 22.51
C ASP A 351 24.31 34.13 21.34
N SER A 352 23.21 34.90 21.41
CA SER A 352 22.20 35.24 20.40
C SER A 352 21.55 34.15 19.53
N ILE A 353 20.54 33.49 20.11
CA ILE A 353 19.18 33.57 19.52
C ILE A 353 18.36 34.67 20.24
N MET A 354 18.97 35.83 20.48
CA MET A 354 18.32 37.01 21.08
C MET A 354 17.48 37.74 20.02
N ALA A 355 16.59 36.99 19.38
CA ALA A 355 15.43 37.48 18.67
C ALA A 355 14.27 36.48 18.69
N LEU A 356 14.27 35.45 19.57
CA LEU A 356 13.12 34.56 19.76
C LEU A 356 12.08 35.10 20.76
N GLY A 357 12.39 36.20 21.47
CA GLY A 357 11.45 36.86 22.37
C GLY A 357 10.22 37.47 21.68
N SER A 358 10.23 37.60 20.34
CA SER A 358 9.10 38.10 19.55
C SER A 358 8.21 36.99 18.95
N LEU A 359 8.43 35.71 19.27
CA LEU A 359 7.67 34.58 18.70
C LEU A 359 6.78 33.83 19.71
N ILE A 360 6.73 34.28 20.96
CA ILE A 360 5.89 33.65 22.01
C ILE A 360 4.68 34.53 22.39
N ASN A 361 4.59 35.76 21.88
CA ASN A 361 3.41 36.59 22.03
C ASN A 361 2.86 36.98 20.64
N ASP A 362 1.99 36.15 20.10
CA ASP A 362 0.79 36.53 19.34
C ASP A 362 -0.22 35.38 19.35
#